data_AF-A0A442GMD7-F1
#
_entry.id   AF-A0A442GMD7-F1
#
_cell.length_a   1.000
_cell.length_b   1.000
_cell.length_c   1.000
_cell.angle_alpha   90.00
_cell.angle_beta   90.00
_cell.angle_gamma   90.00
#
_symmetry.space_group_name_H-M   'P 1'
#
loop_
_entity.id
_entity.type
_entity.pdbx_description
1 polymer ?
#
loop_
_entity_poly.entity_id
_entity_poly.type
_entity_poly.pdbx_seq_one_letter_code
_entity_poly.pdbx_strand_id
1 'polypeptide(L)'
;MPTALAIRALMRSRYGLALIAVRDDEMAAPANGIDTLKVKVAAFAGSAFIAGSLYTYYIFHVGPDSVFDLDWMLLPLMMTVVGGTGGLLGLILGAL
;
A
#
# COMPACT_ATOMS: atom_id res chain seq x y z
N MET A 1 10.50 13.33 -7.64
CA MET A 1 10.19 13.27 -9.10
C MET A 1 10.11 11.84 -9.65
N PRO A 2 11.04 10.88 -9.38
CA PRO A 2 10.97 9.55 -9.99
C PRO A 2 9.82 8.67 -9.45
N THR A 3 9.45 8.82 -8.17
CA THR A 3 8.35 8.07 -7.54
C THR A 3 6.99 8.35 -8.17
N ALA A 4 6.69 9.62 -8.47
CA ALA A 4 5.45 10.01 -9.14
C ALA A 4 5.33 9.41 -10.55
N LEU A 5 6.44 9.30 -11.27
CA LEU A 5 6.48 8.73 -12.61
C LEU A 5 6.30 7.20 -12.57
N ALA A 6 6.93 6.54 -11.60
CA ALA A 6 6.75 5.11 -11.35
C ALA A 6 5.30 4.76 -10.98
N ILE A 7 4.67 5.55 -10.10
CA ILE A 7 3.26 5.38 -9.74
C ILE A 7 2.37 5.55 -10.98
N ARG A 8 2.64 6.56 -11.81
CA ARG A 8 1.84 6.80 -13.03
C ARG A 8 2.00 5.70 -14.07
N ALA A 9 3.19 5.11 -14.21
CA ALA A 9 3.42 3.95 -15.06
C ALA A 9 2.70 2.70 -14.51
N LEU A 10 2.75 2.48 -13.19
CA LEU A 10 2.08 1.37 -12.52
C LEU A 10 0.56 1.46 -12.66
N MET A 11 -0.03 2.65 -12.49
CA MET A 11 -1.47 2.87 -12.64
C MET A 11 -1.96 2.66 -14.08
N ARG A 12 -1.10 2.79 -15.10
CA ARG A 12 -1.45 2.49 -16.51
C ARG A 12 -1.28 1.02 -16.87
N SER A 13 -0.68 0.20 -16.00
CA SER A 13 -0.54 -1.24 -16.23
C SER A 13 -1.86 -1.98 -16.02
N ARG A 14 -1.97 -3.21 -16.55
CA ARG A 14 -3.16 -4.07 -16.34
C ARG A 14 -3.45 -4.31 -14.86
N TYR A 15 -2.40 -4.41 -14.03
CA TYR A 15 -2.53 -4.55 -12.58
C TYR A 15 -3.05 -3.26 -11.91
N GLY A 16 -2.58 -2.10 -12.35
CA GLY A 16 -3.06 -0.80 -11.87
C GLY A 16 -4.54 -0.56 -12.20
N LEU A 17 -4.97 -0.92 -13.41
CA LEU A 17 -6.37 -0.84 -13.82
C LEU A 17 -7.26 -1.81 -13.03
N ALA A 18 -6.77 -3.03 -12.77
CA ALA A 18 -7.49 -3.98 -11.92
C ALA A 18 -7.64 -3.48 -10.48
N LEU A 19 -6.61 -2.84 -9.93
CA LEU A 19 -6.66 -2.21 -8.60
C LEU A 19 -7.66 -1.05 -8.54
N ILE A 20 -7.71 -0.20 -9.57
CA ILE A 20 -8.67 0.90 -9.67
C ILE A 20 -10.10 0.35 -9.77
N ALA A 21 -10.33 -0.70 -10.59
CA ALA A 21 -11.63 -1.33 -10.71
C ALA A 21 -12.15 -1.91 -9.38
N VAL A 22 -11.26 -2.57 -8.60
CA VAL A 22 -11.61 -3.06 -7.26
C VAL A 22 -11.86 -1.93 -6.26
N ARG A 23 -11.14 -0.81 -6.40
CA ARG A 23 -11.32 0.38 -5.53
C ARG A 23 -12.62 1.11 -5.80
N ASP A 24 -13.03 1.21 -7.07
CA ASP A 24 -14.23 1.96 -7.45
C ASP A 24 -15.50 1.17 -7.16
N ASP A 25 -15.59 -0.12 -7.53
CA ASP A 25 -16.71 -1.00 -7.16
C ASP A 25 -16.28 -2.48 -7.09
N GLU A 26 -16.15 -2.98 -5.86
CA GLU A 26 -15.78 -4.37 -5.58
C GLU A 26 -16.86 -5.38 -6.00
N MET A 27 -18.15 -5.01 -5.98
CA MET A 27 -19.24 -5.90 -6.41
C MET A 27 -19.35 -5.98 -7.94
N ALA A 28 -18.99 -4.91 -8.65
CA ALA A 28 -19.01 -4.88 -10.12
C ALA A 28 -17.71 -5.39 -10.78
N ALA A 29 -16.58 -5.41 -10.07
CA ALA A 29 -15.31 -5.92 -10.59
C ALA A 29 -15.34 -7.39 -11.11
N PRO A 30 -16.03 -8.35 -10.44
CA PRO A 30 -16.17 -9.72 -10.93
C PRO A 30 -16.92 -9.81 -12.26
N ALA A 31 -17.89 -8.93 -12.50
CA ALA A 31 -18.65 -8.89 -13.75
C ALA A 31 -17.78 -8.51 -14.95
N ASN A 32 -16.65 -7.83 -14.71
CA ASN A 32 -15.65 -7.49 -15.72
C ASN A 32 -14.53 -8.54 -15.85
N GLY A 33 -14.70 -9.72 -15.24
CA GLY A 33 -13.73 -10.82 -15.28
C GLY A 33 -12.50 -10.62 -14.37
N ILE A 34 -12.58 -9.70 -13.41
CA ILE A 34 -11.50 -9.42 -12.45
C ILE A 34 -11.75 -10.23 -11.18
N ASP A 35 -10.79 -11.09 -10.82
CA ASP A 35 -10.80 -11.83 -9.56
C ASP A 35 -10.37 -10.90 -8.40
N THR A 36 -11.35 -10.34 -7.70
CA THR A 36 -11.16 -9.35 -6.63
C THR A 36 -10.29 -9.86 -5.50
N LEU A 37 -10.43 -11.14 -5.14
CA LEU A 37 -9.61 -11.80 -4.11
C LEU A 37 -8.15 -11.85 -4.52
N LYS A 38 -7.85 -12.34 -5.74
CA LYS A 38 -6.47 -12.41 -6.23
C LYS A 38 -5.83 -11.03 -6.32
N VAL A 39 -6.57 -10.03 -6.77
CA VAL A 39 -6.06 -8.65 -6.87
C VAL A 39 -5.76 -8.07 -5.49
N LYS A 40 -6.66 -8.24 -4.50
CA LYS A 40 -6.43 -7.78 -3.12
C LYS A 40 -5.24 -8.48 -2.46
N VAL A 41 -5.16 -9.81 -2.57
CA VAL A 41 -4.05 -10.59 -1.98
C VAL A 41 -2.72 -10.22 -2.62
N ALA A 42 -2.67 -10.08 -3.96
CA ALA A 42 -1.46 -9.66 -4.65
C ALA A 42 -1.04 -8.23 -4.26
N ALA A 43 -2.01 -7.31 -4.10
CA ALA A 43 -1.76 -5.94 -3.65
C ALA A 43 -1.13 -5.93 -2.25
N PHE A 44 -1.75 -6.66 -1.31
CA PHE A 44 -1.30 -6.74 0.07
C PHE A 44 0.09 -7.39 0.19
N ALA A 45 0.28 -8.54 -0.47
CA ALA A 45 1.56 -9.26 -0.46
C ALA A 45 2.68 -8.43 -1.10
N GLY A 46 2.39 -7.75 -2.22
CA GLY A 46 3.33 -6.86 -2.89
C GLY A 46 3.73 -5.66 -2.02
N SER A 47 2.75 -5.00 -1.38
CA SER A 47 3.04 -3.89 -0.47
C SER A 47 3.83 -4.33 0.75
N ALA A 48 3.46 -5.46 1.36
CA ALA A 48 4.13 -6.00 2.53
C ALA A 48 5.58 -6.41 2.22
N PHE A 49 5.82 -7.01 1.05
CA PHE A 49 7.16 -7.37 0.62
C PHE A 49 8.06 -6.16 0.41
N ILE A 50 7.56 -5.12 -0.28
CA ILE A 50 8.34 -3.90 -0.54
C ILE A 50 8.63 -3.15 0.78
N ALA A 51 7.61 -2.94 1.62
CA ALA A 51 7.77 -2.25 2.89
C ALA A 51 8.66 -3.05 3.86
N GLY A 52 8.43 -4.36 3.99
CA GLY A 52 9.19 -5.23 4.88
C GLY A 52 10.64 -5.42 4.46
N SER A 53 10.92 -5.56 3.16
CA SER A 53 12.30 -5.68 2.66
C SER A 53 13.09 -4.38 2.86
N LEU A 54 12.47 -3.22 2.61
CA LEU A 54 13.11 -1.93 2.84
C LEU A 54 13.38 -1.68 4.32
N TYR A 55 12.45 -2.06 5.20
CA TYR A 55 12.59 -1.96 6.64
C TYR A 55 13.69 -2.88 7.19
N THR A 56 13.70 -4.15 6.74
CA THR A 56 14.73 -5.12 7.13
C THR A 56 16.12 -4.66 6.70
N TYR A 57 16.23 -4.06 5.51
CA TYR A 57 17.47 -3.45 5.03
C TYR A 57 17.91 -2.26 5.89
N TYR A 58 16.97 -1.45 6.39
CA TYR A 58 17.30 -0.27 7.19
C TYR A 58 17.80 -0.61 8.59
N ILE A 59 17.22 -1.63 9.23
CA ILE A 59 17.49 -1.92 10.65
C ILE A 59 18.57 -3.00 10.82
N PHE A 60 18.88 -3.78 9.78
CA PHE A 60 19.88 -4.86 9.78
C PHE A 60 19.68 -5.96 10.85
N HIS A 61 18.66 -5.84 11.71
CA HIS A 61 18.30 -6.77 12.77
C HIS A 61 16.78 -6.76 12.99
N VAL A 62 16.15 -7.93 12.92
CA VAL A 62 14.70 -8.10 13.10
C VAL A 62 14.48 -8.95 14.34
N GLY A 63 14.07 -8.31 15.44
CA GLY A 63 13.70 -8.97 16.69
C GLY A 63 12.17 -9.02 16.84
N PRO A 64 11.57 -10.11 17.35
CA PRO A 64 10.12 -10.23 17.50
C PRO A 64 9.53 -9.17 18.45
N ASP A 65 10.29 -8.73 19.46
CA ASP A 65 9.80 -7.74 20.43
C ASP A 65 9.60 -6.34 19.82
N SER A 66 10.37 -5.95 18.81
CA SER A 66 10.31 -4.60 18.23
C SER A 66 9.36 -4.48 17.03
N VAL A 67 8.99 -5.59 16.39
CA VAL A 67 8.15 -5.59 15.17
C VAL A 67 6.66 -5.74 15.49
N PHE A 68 6.33 -6.38 16.61
CA PHE A 68 4.94 -6.59 17.05
C PHE A 68 4.48 -5.60 18.12
N ASP A 69 5.28 -4.57 18.39
CA ASP A 69 4.92 -3.53 19.35
C ASP A 69 3.72 -2.71 18.86
N LEU A 70 2.83 -2.33 19.79
CA LEU A 70 1.57 -1.68 19.44
C LEU A 70 1.81 -0.32 18.80
N ASP A 71 2.78 0.43 19.30
CA ASP A 71 3.14 1.74 18.76
C ASP A 71 3.59 1.64 17.30
N TRP A 72 4.32 0.58 16.93
CA TRP A 72 4.75 0.34 15.55
C TRP A 72 3.61 -0.02 14.60
N MET A 73 2.59 -0.73 15.10
CA MET A 73 1.38 -1.02 14.31
C MET A 73 0.47 0.21 14.17
N LEU A 74 0.43 1.06 15.19
CA LEU A 74 -0.45 2.21 15.23
C LEU A 74 0.12 3.43 14.50
N LEU A 75 1.45 3.61 14.46
CA LEU A 75 2.10 4.75 13.81
C LEU A 75 1.66 4.94 12.35
N PRO A 76 1.68 3.91 11.48
CA PRO A 76 1.25 4.04 10.09
C PRO A 76 -0.24 4.39 9.97
N LEU A 77 -1.07 3.85 10.86
CA LEU A 77 -2.49 4.17 10.93
C LEU A 77 -2.68 5.65 11.29
N MET A 78 -1.97 6.14 12.31
CA MET A 78 -2.03 7.54 12.73
C MET A 78 -1.53 8.48 11.64
N MET A 79 -0.44 8.15 10.95
CA MET A 79 0.05 8.91 9.79
C MET A 79 -1.01 9.01 8.68
N THR A 80 -1.76 7.94 8.43
CA THR A 80 -2.84 7.96 7.42
C THR A 80 -4.06 8.79 7.86
N VAL A 81 -4.39 8.75 9.15
CA VAL A 81 -5.54 9.50 9.72
C VAL A 81 -5.23 10.99 9.80
N VAL A 82 -4.02 11.35 10.24
CA VAL A 82 -3.55 12.74 10.35
C VAL A 82 -3.30 13.32 8.95
N GLY A 83 -2.72 12.55 8.03
CA GLY A 83 -2.45 12.97 6.66
C GLY A 83 -3.69 13.08 5.76
N GLY A 84 -4.80 12.44 6.13
CA GLY A 84 -6.06 12.45 5.38
C GLY A 84 -6.12 11.43 4.24
N THR A 85 -7.32 10.89 4.00
CA THR A 85 -7.59 9.75 3.09
C THR A 85 -7.59 10.10 1.59
N GLY A 86 -7.34 11.36 1.22
CA GLY A 86 -7.62 11.87 -0.12
C GLY A 86 -6.46 11.91 -1.13
N GLY A 87 -5.20 11.83 -0.70
CA GLY A 87 -4.09 11.97 -1.65
C GLY A 87 -2.69 11.70 -1.11
N LEU A 88 -1.80 11.30 -2.03
CA LEU A 88 -0.38 11.00 -1.77
C LEU A 88 0.36 12.13 -1.04
N LEU A 89 -0.01 13.40 -1.28
CA LEU A 89 0.59 14.56 -0.61
C LEU A 89 0.21 14.65 0.87
N GLY A 90 -1.03 14.33 1.23
CA GLY A 90 -1.48 14.32 2.62
C GLY A 90 -0.76 13.23 3.42
N LEU A 91 -0.58 12.06 2.82
CA LEU A 91 0.15 10.95 3.43
C LEU A 91 1.64 11.27 3.69
N ILE A 92 2.29 11.96 2.76
CA ILE A 92 3.70 12.37 2.92
C ILE A 92 3.83 13.42 4.03
N LEU A 93 2.89 14.36 4.12
CA LEU A 93 2.89 15.37 5.18
C LEU A 93 2.56 14.79 6.57
N GLY A 94 1.71 13.76 6.64
CA GLY A 94 1.41 13.07 7.89
C GLY A 94 2.51 12.12 8.36
N ALA A 95 3.41 11.69 7.46
CA ALA A 95 4.54 10.83 7.76
C ALA A 95 5.83 11.59 8.14
N LEU A 96 5.89 12.90 7.86
CA LEU A 96 6.98 13.79 8.25
C LEU A 96 6.77 14.31 9.67
#